data_AF-A0A961F4H2-F1
#
_entry.id   AF-A0A961F4H2-F1
#
_cell.length_a   1.000
_cell.length_b   1.000
_cell.length_c   1.000
_cell.angle_alpha   90.00
_cell.angle_beta   90.00
_cell.angle_gamma   90.00
#
_symmetry.space_group_name_H-M   'P 1'
#
loop_
_entity.id
_entity.type
_entity.pdbx_description
1 polymer ?
#
loop_
_entity_poly.entity_id
_entity_poly.type
_entity_poly.pdbx_seq_one_letter_code
_entity_poly.pdbx_strand_id
1 'polypeptide(L)'
;GVAREFISHHREFIIYTARVESPDADWQALCASADVQPDAVLRQKVARIEHTSNSETTELEIHATMLDCRNGDLLWEARAANSYDSNDADLRTTIESYTRRYGEEARPYVSAAYLLLRQLFDELPEPALNDEEILEKIEADANVSWKRLLYAFF
;
A
#
# COMPACT_ATOMS: atom_id res chain seq x y z
N GLY A 1 2.09 -2.79 6.70
CA GLY A 1 1.12 -3.75 6.12
C GLY A 1 1.56 -4.11 4.71
N VAL A 2 0.94 -5.15 4.14
CA VAL A 2 1.29 -5.74 2.82
C VAL A 2 1.45 -4.69 1.73
N ALA A 3 0.50 -3.76 1.64
CA ALA A 3 0.44 -2.73 0.60
C ALA A 3 1.69 -1.84 0.54
N ARG A 4 2.12 -1.31 1.69
CA ARG A 4 3.33 -0.48 1.81
C ARG A 4 4.58 -1.24 1.37
N GLU A 5 4.71 -2.49 1.78
CA GLU A 5 5.87 -3.33 1.46
C GLU A 5 5.87 -3.77 -0.01
N PHE A 6 4.69 -3.95 -0.62
CA PHE A 6 4.58 -4.16 -2.06
C PHE A 6 5.07 -2.93 -2.83
N ILE A 7 4.50 -1.75 -2.60
CA ILE A 7 4.87 -0.52 -3.34
C ILE A 7 6.37 -0.22 -3.15
N SER A 8 6.87 -0.32 -1.91
CA SER A 8 8.29 -0.04 -1.58
C SER A 8 9.30 -0.97 -2.25
N HIS A 9 8.89 -2.14 -2.76
CA HIS A 9 9.77 -3.11 -3.41
C HIS A 9 9.59 -3.19 -4.93
N HIS A 10 8.47 -2.70 -5.47
CA HIS A 10 8.11 -2.92 -6.88
C HIS A 10 7.93 -1.61 -7.68
N ARG A 11 7.88 -0.46 -7.01
CA ARG A 11 7.57 0.84 -7.63
C ARG A 11 8.67 1.85 -7.31
N GLU A 12 8.83 2.85 -8.16
CA GLU A 12 9.82 3.91 -8.00
C GLU A 12 9.38 4.99 -6.97
N PHE A 13 8.41 4.65 -6.12
CA PHE A 13 7.80 5.52 -5.10
C PHE A 13 8.46 5.41 -3.73
N ILE A 14 8.19 6.44 -2.94
CA ILE A 14 9.05 6.75 -1.81
C ILE A 14 8.17 7.12 -0.63
N ILE A 15 8.18 6.25 0.36
CA ILE A 15 7.00 6.06 1.18
C ILE A 15 7.25 6.50 2.61
N TYR A 16 6.70 7.66 2.95
CA TYR A 16 6.61 8.12 4.32
C TYR A 16 5.39 7.47 5.01
N THR A 17 5.54 7.17 6.29
CA THR A 17 4.45 6.64 7.11
C THR A 17 3.86 7.73 7.99
N ALA A 18 2.64 8.16 7.68
CA ALA A 18 1.84 8.91 8.66
C ALA A 18 1.26 7.95 9.71
N ARG A 19 1.23 8.40 10.96
CA ARG A 19 0.21 7.94 11.91
C ARG A 19 -0.98 8.87 11.77
N VAL A 20 -2.02 8.38 11.10
CA VAL A 20 -3.28 9.13 10.98
C VAL A 20 -4.17 8.74 12.16
N GLU A 21 -4.63 9.73 12.93
CA GLU A 21 -5.46 9.50 14.11
C GLU A 21 -6.94 9.25 13.79
N SER A 22 -7.38 9.53 12.55
CA SER A 22 -8.76 9.37 12.08
C SER A 22 -8.82 8.80 10.66
N PRO A 23 -9.70 7.83 10.36
CA PRO A 23 -9.90 7.35 9.00
C PRO A 23 -10.58 8.36 8.07
N ASP A 24 -11.25 9.35 8.65
CA ASP A 24 -11.90 10.47 7.94
C ASP A 24 -10.97 11.69 7.84
N ALA A 25 -9.67 11.55 8.10
CA ALA A 25 -8.71 12.64 7.93
C ALA A 25 -8.69 13.14 6.48
N ASP A 26 -8.85 14.45 6.34
CA ASP A 26 -8.72 15.16 5.07
C ASP A 26 -7.30 15.04 4.51
N TRP A 27 -7.16 15.12 3.18
CA TRP A 27 -5.86 15.08 2.51
C TRP A 27 -4.91 16.16 3.03
N GLN A 28 -5.41 17.33 3.44
CA GLN A 28 -4.61 18.39 4.03
C GLN A 28 -3.96 17.95 5.34
N ALA A 29 -4.74 17.30 6.22
CA ALA A 29 -4.24 16.76 7.49
C ALA A 29 -3.26 15.61 7.25
N LEU A 30 -3.50 14.78 6.24
CA LEU A 30 -2.56 13.75 5.82
C LEU A 30 -1.24 14.38 5.37
N CYS A 31 -1.25 15.25 4.35
CA CYS A 31 -0.05 15.88 3.81
C CYS A 31 0.72 16.73 4.85
N ALA A 32 0.05 17.23 5.90
CA ALA A 32 0.69 17.92 7.02
C ALA A 32 1.22 16.98 8.14
N SER A 33 0.88 15.69 8.13
CA SER A 33 1.21 14.73 9.22
C SER A 33 2.55 14.01 9.08
N ALA A 34 3.31 14.29 8.02
CA ALA A 34 4.65 13.75 7.80
C ALA A 34 5.71 14.76 8.26
N ASP A 35 6.84 14.26 8.78
CA ASP A 35 8.05 15.06 9.09
C ASP A 35 8.65 15.75 7.83
N VAL A 36 8.14 15.38 6.65
CA VAL A 36 8.66 15.71 5.34
C VAL A 36 7.46 15.98 4.42
N GLN A 37 7.32 17.18 3.87
CA GLN A 37 6.14 17.60 3.11
C GLN A 37 5.96 16.78 1.80
N PRO A 38 4.91 15.94 1.68
CA PRO A 38 4.70 15.07 0.54
C PRO A 38 4.16 15.80 -0.70
N ASP A 39 4.47 15.26 -1.87
CA ASP A 39 3.89 15.68 -3.16
C ASP A 39 2.48 15.10 -3.36
N ALA A 40 2.24 13.88 -2.86
CA ALA A 40 0.96 13.21 -2.95
C ALA A 40 0.70 12.27 -1.76
N VAL A 41 -0.58 12.03 -1.47
CA VAL A 41 -1.04 11.03 -0.50
C VAL A 41 -1.76 9.90 -1.20
N LEU A 42 -1.31 8.66 -0.97
CA LEU A 42 -2.00 7.44 -1.39
C LEU A 42 -2.85 6.93 -0.22
N ARG A 43 -4.17 7.01 -0.40
CA ARG A 43 -5.17 6.49 0.52
C ARG A 43 -5.60 5.11 0.05
N GLN A 44 -5.67 4.14 0.96
CA GLN A 44 -6.24 2.83 0.71
C GLN A 44 -7.38 2.57 1.69
N LYS A 45 -8.48 2.00 1.19
CA LYS A 45 -9.61 1.51 1.99
C LYS A 45 -9.97 0.09 1.61
N VAL A 46 -10.16 -0.78 2.61
CA VAL A 46 -10.80 -2.08 2.41
C VAL A 46 -12.31 -1.86 2.32
N ALA A 47 -12.90 -2.14 1.15
CA ALA A 47 -14.33 -1.97 0.92
C ALA A 47 -15.14 -3.21 1.33
N ARG A 48 -14.55 -4.41 1.21
CA ARG A 48 -15.15 -5.69 1.60
C ARG A 48 -14.04 -6.71 1.92
N ILE A 49 -14.25 -7.54 2.94
CA ILE A 49 -13.37 -8.68 3.26
C ILE A 49 -14.21 -9.80 3.86
N GLU A 50 -14.21 -10.97 3.24
CA GLU A 50 -15.02 -12.12 3.64
C GLU A 50 -14.21 -13.41 3.47
N HIS A 51 -13.95 -14.13 4.56
CA HIS A 51 -13.27 -15.43 4.54
C HIS A 51 -14.28 -16.58 4.70
N THR A 52 -14.16 -17.59 3.85
CA THR A 52 -14.98 -18.81 3.86
C THR A 52 -14.11 -20.03 4.16
N SER A 53 -14.11 -20.48 5.42
CA SER A 53 -13.25 -21.58 5.87
C SER A 53 -13.58 -22.94 5.23
N ASN A 54 -14.82 -23.16 4.78
CA ASN A 54 -15.19 -24.42 4.10
C ASN A 54 -14.50 -24.61 2.74
N SER A 55 -14.15 -23.51 2.08
CA SER A 55 -13.45 -23.49 0.79
C SER A 55 -11.99 -23.01 0.93
N GLU A 56 -11.56 -22.62 2.13
CA GLU A 56 -10.28 -21.94 2.37
C GLU A 56 -10.05 -20.76 1.41
N THR A 57 -11.08 -19.95 1.17
CA THR A 57 -11.01 -18.78 0.27
C THR A 57 -11.28 -17.48 1.02
N THR A 58 -10.65 -16.41 0.53
CA THR A 58 -10.90 -15.04 1.00
C THR A 58 -11.28 -14.16 -0.18
N GLU A 59 -12.48 -13.60 -0.14
CA GLU A 59 -12.91 -12.49 -0.98
C GLU A 59 -12.40 -11.17 -0.38
N LEU A 60 -11.84 -10.32 -1.22
CA LEU A 60 -11.31 -9.02 -0.81
C LEU A 60 -11.61 -7.98 -1.88
N GLU A 61 -11.97 -6.78 -1.43
CA GLU A 61 -12.16 -5.60 -2.27
C GLU A 61 -11.42 -4.40 -1.67
N ILE A 62 -10.59 -3.75 -2.48
CA ILE A 62 -9.79 -2.58 -2.09
C ILE A 62 -10.06 -1.45 -3.09
N HIS A 63 -10.27 -0.25 -2.55
CA HIS A 63 -10.25 1.00 -3.31
C HIS A 63 -9.00 1.78 -2.90
N ALA A 64 -8.32 2.39 -3.85
CA ALA A 64 -7.19 3.27 -3.57
C ALA A 64 -7.25 4.54 -4.43
N THR A 65 -6.85 5.66 -3.83
CA THR A 65 -6.79 6.97 -4.49
C THR A 65 -5.49 7.69 -4.15
N MET A 66 -4.91 8.37 -5.14
CA MET A 66 -3.74 9.23 -4.98
C MET A 66 -4.16 10.69 -5.22
N LEU A 67 -3.91 11.54 -4.24
CA LEU A 67 -4.28 12.96 -4.26
C LEU A 67 -3.02 13.86 -4.22
N ASP A 68 -2.99 14.92 -5.01
CA ASP A 68 -1.92 15.92 -4.99
C ASP A 68 -1.96 16.74 -3.68
N CYS A 69 -0.85 16.81 -2.95
CA CYS A 69 -0.78 17.49 -1.66
C CYS A 69 -0.72 19.02 -1.74
N ARG A 70 -0.73 19.60 -2.94
CA ARG A 70 -0.73 21.07 -3.15
C ARG A 70 -2.15 21.63 -3.28
N ASN A 71 -3.09 20.86 -3.83
CA ASN A 71 -4.43 21.32 -4.15
C ASN A 71 -5.55 20.27 -3.92
N GLY A 72 -5.23 19.01 -3.65
CA GLY A 72 -6.19 17.93 -3.46
C GLY A 72 -6.70 17.27 -4.74
N ASP A 73 -6.12 17.58 -5.91
CA ASP A 73 -6.53 17.00 -7.19
C ASP A 73 -6.35 15.48 -7.20
N LEU A 74 -7.29 14.76 -7.81
CA LEU A 74 -7.19 13.32 -8.02
C LEU A 74 -6.17 13.01 -9.11
N LEU A 75 -5.03 12.45 -8.71
CA LEU A 75 -3.95 12.03 -9.62
C LEU A 75 -4.18 10.62 -10.17
N TRP A 76 -4.78 9.73 -9.38
CA TRP A 76 -5.05 8.34 -9.73
C TRP A 76 -6.12 7.72 -8.82
N GLU A 77 -6.92 6.81 -9.36
CA GLU A 77 -7.88 5.99 -8.62
C GLU A 77 -7.88 4.59 -9.22
N ALA A 78 -7.96 3.57 -8.36
CA ALA A 78 -8.18 2.19 -8.78
C ALA A 78 -9.05 1.41 -7.78
N ARG A 79 -9.74 0.40 -8.30
CA ARG A 79 -10.54 -0.55 -7.52
C ARG A 79 -10.23 -1.96 -7.99
N ALA A 80 -9.87 -2.82 -7.05
CA ALA A 80 -9.67 -4.25 -7.30
C ALA A 80 -10.59 -5.06 -6.39
N ALA A 81 -11.25 -6.07 -6.94
CA ALA A 81 -12.12 -7.01 -6.23
C ALA A 81 -11.89 -8.41 -6.77
N ASN A 82 -11.58 -9.39 -5.92
CA ASN A 82 -11.38 -10.77 -6.34
C ASN A 82 -11.48 -11.77 -5.17
N SER A 83 -11.49 -13.07 -5.47
CA SER A 83 -11.42 -14.17 -4.50
C SER A 83 -10.14 -14.97 -4.71
N TYR A 84 -9.46 -15.34 -3.62
CA TYR A 84 -8.21 -16.09 -3.66
C TYR A 84 -8.19 -17.23 -2.65
N ASP A 85 -7.39 -18.26 -2.94
CA ASP A 85 -7.08 -19.35 -2.02
C ASP A 85 -6.22 -18.82 -0.84
N SER A 86 -6.69 -19.04 0.39
CA SER A 86 -6.00 -18.69 1.63
C SER A 86 -4.67 -19.44 1.84
N ASN A 87 -4.45 -20.55 1.14
CA ASN A 87 -3.28 -21.42 1.24
C ASN A 87 -2.50 -21.53 -0.10
N ASP A 88 -2.60 -20.51 -0.96
CA ASP A 88 -1.85 -20.38 -2.22
C ASP A 88 -0.42 -20.91 -2.12
N ALA A 89 -0.10 -21.89 -2.98
CA ALA A 89 1.14 -22.66 -2.93
C ALA A 89 2.38 -21.82 -3.28
N ASP A 90 2.24 -20.82 -4.17
CA ASP A 90 3.33 -19.95 -4.60
C ASP A 90 3.63 -18.88 -3.55
N LEU A 91 2.67 -18.57 -2.67
CA LEU A 91 2.80 -17.57 -1.60
C LEU A 91 3.16 -18.14 -0.23
N ARG A 92 3.42 -19.45 -0.10
CA ARG A 92 3.71 -20.10 1.19
C ARG A 92 4.70 -19.35 2.10
N THR A 93 5.84 -18.92 1.56
CA THR A 93 6.85 -18.18 2.34
C THR A 93 6.33 -16.80 2.79
N THR A 94 5.53 -16.13 1.96
CA THR A 94 4.86 -14.87 2.30
C THR A 94 3.82 -15.08 3.40
N ILE A 95 2.97 -16.11 3.28
CA ILE A 95 1.99 -16.52 4.29
C ILE A 95 2.70 -16.78 5.63
N GLU A 96 3.71 -17.66 5.65
CA GLU A 96 4.47 -18.00 6.87
C GLU A 96 5.14 -16.77 7.53
N SER A 97 5.68 -15.85 6.72
CA SER A 97 6.31 -14.62 7.21
C SER A 97 5.33 -13.66 7.85
N TYR A 98 4.18 -13.42 7.19
CA TYR A 98 3.14 -12.54 7.70
C TYR A 98 2.40 -13.16 8.90
N THR A 99 2.10 -14.46 8.88
CA THR A 99 1.54 -15.19 10.02
C THR A 99 2.45 -15.13 11.25
N ARG A 100 3.78 -15.26 11.08
CA ARG A 100 4.73 -15.12 12.19
C ARG A 100 4.75 -13.70 12.78
N ARG A 101 4.52 -12.68 11.94
CA ARG A 101 4.57 -11.26 12.33
C ARG A 101 3.26 -10.74 12.94
N TYR A 102 2.13 -11.27 12.50
CA TYR A 102 0.79 -10.75 12.82
C TYR A 102 -0.14 -11.79 13.50
N GLY A 103 0.31 -13.03 13.67
CA GLY A 103 -0.46 -14.12 14.28
C GLY A 103 -1.21 -15.00 13.27
N GLU A 104 -1.69 -16.16 13.73
CA GLU A 104 -2.48 -17.12 12.93
C GLU A 104 -3.78 -16.51 12.39
N GLU A 105 -4.35 -15.52 13.09
CA GLU A 105 -5.53 -14.77 12.63
C GLU A 105 -5.31 -14.02 11.30
N ALA A 106 -4.06 -13.64 10.99
CA ALA A 106 -3.74 -12.97 9.74
C ALA A 106 -3.65 -13.93 8.55
N ARG A 107 -3.34 -15.22 8.82
CA ARG A 107 -3.05 -16.26 7.82
C ARG A 107 -4.04 -16.31 6.64
N PRO A 108 -5.37 -16.46 6.85
CA PRO A 108 -6.31 -16.65 5.74
C PRO A 108 -6.42 -15.44 4.80
N TYR A 109 -5.93 -14.27 5.21
CA TYR A 109 -6.02 -13.02 4.46
C TYR A 109 -4.74 -12.69 3.68
N VAL A 110 -3.60 -13.34 3.95
CA VAL A 110 -2.29 -12.95 3.37
C VAL A 110 -2.28 -13.06 1.85
N SER A 111 -2.68 -14.21 1.30
CA SER A 111 -2.68 -14.47 -0.15
C SER A 111 -3.59 -13.49 -0.88
N ALA A 112 -4.82 -13.33 -0.39
CA ALA A 112 -5.80 -12.42 -0.98
C ALA A 112 -5.33 -10.96 -0.94
N ALA A 113 -4.76 -10.51 0.19
CA ALA A 113 -4.17 -9.19 0.29
C ALA A 113 -3.02 -9.02 -0.70
N TYR A 114 -2.05 -9.94 -0.72
CA TYR A 114 -0.85 -9.82 -1.55
C TYR A 114 -1.17 -9.79 -3.05
N LEU A 115 -2.02 -10.71 -3.53
CA LEU A 115 -2.39 -10.80 -4.94
C LEU A 115 -3.26 -9.62 -5.40
N LEU A 116 -4.23 -9.19 -4.58
CA LEU A 116 -5.08 -8.06 -4.93
C LEU A 116 -4.31 -6.73 -4.91
N LEU A 117 -3.38 -6.55 -3.97
CA LEU A 117 -2.54 -5.36 -3.89
C LEU A 117 -1.54 -5.29 -5.05
N ARG A 118 -1.02 -6.44 -5.49
CA ARG A 118 -0.22 -6.51 -6.72
C ARG A 118 -1.04 -6.05 -7.93
N GLN A 119 -2.21 -6.65 -8.15
CA GLN A 119 -3.11 -6.26 -9.24
C GLN A 119 -3.45 -4.75 -9.19
N LEU A 120 -3.75 -4.22 -8.01
CA LEU A 120 -4.12 -2.82 -7.80
C LEU A 120 -2.97 -1.84 -8.08
N PHE A 121 -1.74 -2.19 -7.69
CA PHE A 121 -0.59 -1.29 -7.80
C PHE A 121 0.32 -1.56 -9.00
N ASP A 122 0.10 -2.61 -9.78
CA ASP A 122 0.72 -2.74 -11.11
C ASP A 122 0.23 -1.61 -12.05
N GLU A 123 -0.96 -1.03 -11.81
CA GLU A 123 -1.56 0.07 -12.60
C GLU A 123 -1.26 1.50 -12.07
N LEU A 124 -0.55 1.64 -10.95
CA LEU A 124 -0.12 2.95 -10.44
C LEU A 124 0.85 3.60 -11.46
N PRO A 125 0.85 4.92 -11.72
CA PRO A 125 1.83 5.53 -12.63
C PRO A 125 3.20 5.63 -11.95
N GLU A 126 4.31 5.37 -12.66
CA GLU A 126 5.65 5.61 -12.09
C GLU A 126 5.96 7.12 -12.00
N PRO A 127 6.58 7.60 -10.90
CA PRO A 127 7.03 8.98 -10.80
C PRO A 127 8.20 9.25 -11.74
N ALA A 128 8.20 10.42 -12.36
CA ALA A 128 9.39 10.94 -13.04
C ALA A 128 10.35 11.55 -12.01
N LEU A 129 11.50 10.91 -11.83
CA LEU A 129 12.56 11.33 -10.91
C LEU A 129 13.61 12.19 -11.62
N ASN A 130 14.12 13.21 -10.94
CA ASN A 130 15.27 14.00 -11.39
C ASN A 130 16.60 13.48 -10.79
N ASP A 131 17.74 14.03 -11.22
CA ASP A 131 19.07 13.57 -10.78
C ASP A 131 19.30 13.67 -9.26
N GLU A 132 18.71 14.65 -8.57
CA GLU A 132 18.78 14.80 -7.11
C GLU A 132 17.94 13.71 -6.43
N GLU A 133 16.74 13.46 -6.93
CA GLU A 133 15.83 12.40 -6.46
C GLU A 133 16.35 10.98 -6.74
N ILE A 134 17.16 10.81 -7.79
CA ILE A 134 17.87 9.56 -8.14
C ILE A 134 19.13 9.37 -7.27
N LEU A 135 19.78 10.44 -6.82
CA LEU A 135 20.83 10.33 -5.80
C LEU A 135 20.23 9.99 -4.44
N GLU A 136 19.15 10.69 -4.07
CA GLU A 136 18.36 10.41 -2.87
C GLU A 136 17.83 8.96 -2.89
N LYS A 137 17.48 8.38 -4.06
CA LYS A 137 17.20 6.94 -4.24
C LYS A 137 18.33 6.03 -3.79
N ILE A 138 19.53 6.28 -4.31
CA ILE A 138 20.68 5.39 -4.11
C ILE A 138 21.17 5.48 -2.65
N GLU A 139 21.14 6.69 -2.08
CA GLU A 139 21.37 6.88 -0.64
C GLU A 139 20.24 6.24 0.18
N ALA A 140 19.00 6.25 -0.29
CA ALA A 140 17.86 5.66 0.40
C ALA A 140 17.82 4.14 0.43
N ASP A 141 18.22 3.49 -0.67
CA ASP A 141 18.42 2.03 -0.70
C ASP A 141 19.60 1.61 0.21
N ALA A 142 20.43 2.56 0.65
CA ALA A 142 21.38 2.41 1.76
C ALA A 142 20.86 2.91 3.14
N ASN A 143 19.94 3.89 3.19
CA ASN A 143 19.12 4.38 4.32
C ASN A 143 18.12 5.51 3.88
N VAL A 144 16.81 5.21 3.75
CA VAL A 144 15.66 6.03 3.24
C VAL A 144 15.41 7.42 3.90
N SER A 145 14.86 8.47 3.25
CA SER A 145 14.27 8.70 1.89
C SER A 145 14.14 10.20 1.49
N TRP A 146 13.98 10.72 0.24
CA TRP A 146 13.47 10.41 -1.16
C TRP A 146 12.02 10.92 -1.58
N LYS A 147 11.76 11.43 -2.82
CA LYS A 147 10.54 12.18 -3.36
C LYS A 147 9.11 11.69 -2.99
N ARG A 148 8.31 12.56 -2.39
CA ARG A 148 7.64 12.19 -1.13
C ARG A 148 6.18 11.77 -1.29
N LEU A 149 5.89 10.47 -1.20
CA LEU A 149 4.54 9.91 -1.13
C LEU A 149 4.18 9.54 0.31
N LEU A 150 3.02 9.98 0.79
CA LEU A 150 2.50 9.57 2.08
C LEU A 150 1.54 8.38 1.92
N TYR A 151 1.80 7.27 2.62
CA TYR A 151 0.89 6.12 2.63
C TYR A 151 -0.03 6.13 3.84
N ALA A 152 -1.34 6.23 3.61
CA ALA A 152 -2.36 6.24 4.64
C ALA A 152 -3.32 5.04 4.50
N PHE A 153 -3.51 4.30 5.59
CA PHE A 153 -4.38 3.12 5.67
C PHE A 153 -5.59 3.39 6.56
N PHE A 154 -6.77 2.94 6.12
CA PHE A 154 -8.08 3.22 6.72
C PHE A 154 -8.99 1.99 6.73
#